data_AF-A0A2I2G866-F1
#
_entry.id   AF-A0A2I2G866-F1
#
_cell.length_a   1.000
_cell.length_b   1.000
_cell.length_c   1.000
_cell.angle_alpha   90.00
_cell.angle_beta   90.00
_cell.angle_gamma   90.00
#
_symmetry.space_group_name_H-M   'P 1'
#
loop_
_entity.id
_entity.type
_entity.pdbx_description
1 polymer ?
#
loop_
_entity_poly.entity_id
_entity_poly.type
_entity_poly.pdbx_seq_one_letter_code
_entity_poly.pdbx_strand_id
1 'polypeptide(L)'
;KYYHMDKGLALILLLIKNSILLVNRVLISNKETPYYILQILQTKLAPTNELRKRDIIKQYYMLKNLQNKYLINLYILLWENVYTEAKSLEISEVN
;
A
#
# COMPACT_ATOMS: atom_id res chain seq x y z
N LYS A 1 0.09 -20.40 29.43
CA LYS A 1 -1.06 -20.02 28.57
C LYS A 1 -0.55 -18.94 27.61
N TYR A 2 -0.73 -19.11 26.29
CA TYR A 2 -0.38 -18.19 25.18
C TYR A 2 1.01 -18.22 24.52
N TYR A 3 1.90 -19.16 24.85
CA TYR A 3 3.24 -19.28 24.25
C TYR A 3 3.28 -19.22 22.70
N HIS A 4 2.29 -19.82 22.02
CA HIS A 4 2.21 -19.77 20.56
C HIS A 4 1.75 -18.41 20.02
N MET A 5 0.89 -17.69 20.73
CA MET A 5 0.52 -16.31 20.37
C MET A 5 1.69 -15.36 20.56
N ASP A 6 2.43 -15.48 21.65
CA ASP A 6 3.59 -14.62 21.94
C ASP A 6 4.68 -14.79 20.86
N LYS A 7 4.93 -16.04 20.42
CA LYS A 7 5.79 -16.32 19.27
C LYS A 7 5.29 -15.69 17.97
N GLY A 8 3.99 -15.77 17.70
CA GLY A 8 3.37 -15.16 16.52
C GLY A 8 3.52 -13.64 16.52
N LEU A 9 3.26 -12.99 17.66
CA LEU A 9 3.42 -11.54 17.81
C LEU A 9 4.87 -11.09 17.66
N ALA A 10 5.82 -11.85 18.21
CA ALA A 10 7.24 -11.59 18.05
C ALA A 10 7.70 -11.70 16.58
N LEU A 11 7.19 -12.70 15.84
CA LEU A 11 7.46 -12.85 14.41
C LEU A 11 6.91 -11.66 13.61
N ILE A 12 5.68 -11.24 13.89
CA ILE A 12 5.06 -10.09 13.24
C ILE A 12 5.87 -8.82 13.51
N LEU A 13 6.29 -8.58 14.76
CA LEU A 13 7.14 -7.44 15.11
C LEU A 13 8.47 -7.45 14.37
N LEU A 14 9.10 -8.62 14.24
CA LEU A 14 10.36 -8.78 13.50
C LEU A 14 10.17 -8.44 12.01
N LEU A 15 9.14 -9.00 11.38
CA LEU A 15 8.82 -8.73 9.98
C LEU A 15 8.56 -7.25 9.73
N ILE A 16 7.82 -6.60 10.63
CA ILE A 16 7.53 -5.17 10.52
C ILE A 16 8.82 -4.36 10.62
N LYS A 17 9.67 -4.60 11.62
CA LYS A 17 10.94 -3.86 11.80
C LYS A 17 11.91 -4.02 10.62
N ASN A 18 11.88 -5.19 9.97
CA ASN A 18 12.76 -5.49 8.83
C ASN A 18 12.22 -5.02 7.48
N SER A 19 10.90 -4.92 7.32
CA SER A 19 10.27 -4.48 6.07
C SER A 19 10.10 -2.97 5.96
N ILE A 20 10.12 -2.24 7.08
CA ILE A 20 9.99 -0.78 7.09
C ILE A 20 11.30 -0.09 6.68
N LEU A 21 11.19 0.86 5.75
CA LEU A 21 12.26 1.79 5.39
C LEU A 21 12.78 2.54 6.62
N LEU A 22 14.10 2.74 6.68
CA LEU A 22 14.79 3.29 7.86
C LEU A 22 14.20 4.64 8.34
N VAL A 23 13.74 5.47 7.40
CA VAL A 23 13.07 6.77 7.65
C VAL A 23 11.76 6.66 8.44
N ASN A 24 11.06 5.53 8.35
CA ASN A 24 9.76 5.32 8.96
C ASN A 24 9.86 4.56 10.29
N ARG A 25 11.04 4.07 10.67
CA ARG A 25 11.27 3.39 11.96
C ARG A 25 11.03 4.30 13.16
N VAL A 26 11.25 5.61 13.01
CA VAL A 26 10.98 6.61 14.06
C VAL A 26 9.50 6.60 14.47
N LEU A 27 8.59 6.39 13.51
CA LEU A 27 7.14 6.40 13.73
C LEU A 27 6.66 5.25 14.65
N ILE A 28 7.45 4.18 14.75
CA ILE A 28 7.08 2.94 15.46
C ILE A 28 8.00 2.61 16.64
N SER A 29 9.03 3.45 16.87
CA SER A 29 10.13 3.22 17.82
C SER A 29 9.67 3.00 19.28
N ASN A 30 8.61 3.70 19.70
CA ASN A 30 8.10 3.67 21.07
C ASN A 30 6.81 2.85 21.23
N LYS A 31 6.55 1.90 20.32
CA LYS A 31 5.31 1.11 20.32
C LYS A 31 5.62 -0.37 20.55
N GLU A 32 4.93 -0.95 21.50
CA GLU A 32 5.19 -2.33 21.97
C GLU A 32 4.30 -3.36 21.28
N THR A 33 3.12 -2.92 20.81
CA THR A 33 2.10 -3.80 20.28
C THR A 33 2.07 -3.77 18.74
N PRO A 34 2.19 -4.93 18.07
CA PRO A 34 2.21 -4.97 16.61
C PRO A 34 0.94 -4.41 15.97
N TYR A 35 -0.22 -4.50 16.65
CA TYR A 35 -1.46 -3.88 16.19
C TYR A 35 -1.35 -2.36 16.03
N TYR A 36 -0.86 -1.65 17.06
CA TYR A 36 -0.72 -0.20 17.01
C TYR A 36 0.36 0.25 16.02
N ILE A 37 1.42 -0.56 15.90
CA ILE A 37 2.45 -0.34 14.88
C ILE A 37 1.82 -0.39 13.49
N LEU A 38 1.05 -1.44 13.18
CA LEU A 38 0.37 -1.59 11.88
C LEU A 38 -0.63 -0.46 11.63
N GLN A 39 -1.37 -0.02 12.63
CA GLN A 39 -2.31 1.09 12.51
C GLN A 39 -1.61 2.44 12.23
N ILE A 40 -0.47 2.70 12.88
CA ILE A 40 0.32 3.92 12.61
C ILE A 40 0.92 3.86 11.21
N LEU A 41 1.44 2.71 10.79
CA LEU A 41 1.96 2.54 9.44
C LEU A 41 0.84 2.68 8.41
N GLN A 42 -0.34 2.15 8.68
CA GLN A 42 -1.50 2.36 7.81
C GLN A 42 -1.87 3.85 7.74
N THR A 43 -1.91 4.57 8.85
CA THR A 43 -2.32 5.99 8.83
C THR A 43 -1.25 6.95 8.31
N LYS A 44 0.04 6.60 8.44
CA LYS A 44 1.18 7.47 8.06
C LYS A 44 1.84 7.08 6.74
N LEU A 45 1.83 5.79 6.40
CA LEU A 45 2.45 5.26 5.18
C LEU A 45 1.43 4.80 4.15
N ALA A 46 0.22 4.38 4.54
CA ALA A 46 -0.80 4.30 3.52
C ALA A 46 -1.02 5.74 3.05
N PRO A 47 -0.94 6.00 1.75
CA PRO A 47 -1.36 7.29 1.23
C PRO A 47 -2.77 7.53 1.77
N THR A 48 -3.00 8.70 2.38
CA THR A 48 -4.38 9.13 2.67
C THR A 48 -5.21 8.90 1.41
N ASN A 49 -6.49 8.52 1.55
CA ASN A 49 -7.32 8.21 0.38
C ASN A 49 -7.16 9.27 -0.72
N GLU A 50 -7.00 10.55 -0.36
CA GLU A 50 -6.69 11.65 -1.28
C GLU A 50 -5.33 11.57 -1.97
N LEU A 51 -4.24 11.24 -1.28
CA LEU A 51 -2.94 10.98 -1.92
C LEU A 51 -3.01 9.76 -2.84
N ARG A 52 -3.73 8.70 -2.42
CA ARG A 52 -3.88 7.49 -3.23
C ARG A 52 -4.68 7.76 -4.49
N LYS A 53 -5.76 8.54 -4.37
CA LYS A 53 -6.56 9.02 -5.50
C LYS A 53 -5.69 9.77 -6.50
N ARG A 54 -4.88 10.73 -6.05
CA ARG A 54 -3.95 11.48 -6.92
C ARG A 54 -2.96 10.57 -7.65
N ASP A 55 -2.40 9.58 -6.95
CA ASP A 55 -1.48 8.62 -7.55
C ASP A 55 -2.17 7.75 -8.62
N ILE A 56 -3.39 7.28 -8.35
CA ILE A 56 -4.19 6.50 -9.30
C ILE A 56 -4.54 7.34 -10.53
N ILE A 57 -4.96 8.59 -10.36
CA ILE A 57 -5.23 9.53 -11.46
C ILE A 57 -3.98 9.72 -12.31
N LYS A 58 -2.81 9.90 -11.70
CA LYS A 58 -1.54 10.02 -12.41
C LYS A 58 -1.21 8.75 -13.21
N GLN A 59 -1.38 7.58 -12.61
CA GLN A 59 -1.16 6.30 -13.28
C GLN A 59 -2.11 6.10 -14.45
N TYR A 60 -3.39 6.45 -14.31
CA TYR A 60 -4.38 6.44 -15.39
C TYR A 60 -3.93 7.29 -16.58
N TYR A 61 -3.53 8.56 -16.35
CA TYR A 61 -3.08 9.42 -17.43
C TYR A 61 -1.77 8.94 -18.07
N MET A 62 -0.85 8.38 -17.28
CA MET A 62 0.37 7.78 -17.81
C MET A 62 0.07 6.58 -18.72
N LEU A 63 -0.83 5.68 -18.29
CA LEU A 63 -1.26 4.53 -19.09
C LEU A 63 -1.99 4.97 -20.36
N LYS A 64 -2.90 5.96 -20.27
CA LYS A 64 -3.61 6.52 -21.43
C LYS A 64 -2.68 7.06 -22.51
N ASN A 65 -1.54 7.63 -22.11
CA ASN A 65 -0.55 8.20 -23.02
C ASN A 65 0.50 7.16 -23.48
N LEU A 66 0.49 5.95 -22.94
CA LEU A 66 1.49 4.92 -23.21
C LEU A 66 1.13 4.15 -24.49
N GLN A 67 1.75 4.50 -25.61
CA GLN A 67 1.62 3.77 -26.87
C GLN A 67 2.54 2.53 -26.90
N ASN A 68 2.30 1.54 -26.05
CA ASN A 68 3.12 0.32 -26.03
C ASN A 68 2.43 -0.86 -26.74
N LYS A 69 2.80 -1.10 -28.00
CA LYS A 69 2.32 -2.24 -28.80
C LYS A 69 2.97 -3.58 -28.41
N TYR A 70 4.10 -3.57 -27.72
CA TYR A 70 4.93 -4.76 -27.51
C TYR A 70 4.61 -5.56 -26.24
N LEU A 71 3.86 -5.00 -25.29
CA LEU A 71 3.56 -5.65 -24.00
C LEU A 71 2.07 -5.56 -23.67
N ILE A 72 1.21 -6.01 -24.60
CA ILE A 72 -0.26 -5.90 -24.49
C ILE A 72 -0.78 -6.52 -23.19
N ASN A 73 -0.28 -7.70 -22.79
CA ASN A 73 -0.76 -8.40 -21.60
C ASN A 73 -0.42 -7.66 -20.31
N LEU A 74 0.79 -7.11 -20.22
CA LEU A 74 1.20 -6.28 -19.08
C LEU A 74 0.38 -5.00 -19.04
N TYR A 75 0.13 -4.39 -20.20
CA TYR A 75 -0.67 -3.18 -20.33
C TYR A 75 -2.11 -3.40 -19.86
N ILE A 76 -2.74 -4.51 -20.26
CA ILE A 76 -4.08 -4.90 -19.80
C ILE A 76 -4.10 -5.09 -18.27
N LEU A 77 -3.14 -5.83 -17.72
CA LEU A 77 -3.05 -6.05 -16.26
C LEU A 77 -2.91 -4.73 -15.49
N LEU A 78 -2.10 -3.80 -15.99
CA LEU A 78 -1.94 -2.48 -15.37
C LEU A 78 -3.24 -1.68 -15.42
N TRP A 79 -3.96 -1.73 -16.54
CA TRP A 79 -5.28 -1.11 -16.67
C TRP A 79 -6.32 -1.70 -15.71
N GLU A 80 -6.40 -3.04 -15.62
CA GLU A 80 -7.31 -3.73 -14.70
C GLU A 80 -7.06 -3.33 -13.24
N ASN A 81 -5.79 -3.26 -12.82
CA ASN A 81 -5.42 -2.84 -11.48
C ASN A 81 -5.85 -1.39 -11.20
N VAL A 82 -5.56 -0.46 -12.13
CA VAL A 82 -5.94 0.95 -12.00
C VAL A 82 -7.45 1.14 -11.93
N TYR A 83 -8.22 0.45 -12.79
CA TYR A 83 -9.68 0.53 -12.77
C TYR A 83 -10.30 -0.08 -11.51
N THR A 84 -9.82 -1.24 -11.08
CA THR A 84 -10.32 -1.92 -9.88
C THR A 84 -10.12 -1.04 -8.64
N GLU A 85 -8.94 -0.43 -8.55
CA GLU A 85 -8.59 0.43 -7.42
C GLU A 85 -9.31 1.79 -7.49
N ALA A 86 -9.44 2.39 -8.67
CA ALA A 86 -10.22 3.62 -8.86
C ALA A 86 -11.69 3.45 -8.46
N LYS A 87 -12.28 2.29 -8.78
CA LYS A 87 -13.65 1.96 -8.38
C LYS A 87 -13.78 1.84 -6.87
N SER A 88 -12.79 1.23 -6.20
CA SER A 88 -12.78 1.12 -4.73
C SER A 88 -12.62 2.47 -4.02
N LEU A 89 -11.98 3.44 -4.67
CA LEU A 89 -11.73 4.79 -4.16
C LEU A 89 -12.75 5.83 -4.65
N GLU A 90 -13.76 5.41 -5.42
CA GLU A 90 -14.81 6.27 -5.99
C GLU A 90 -14.25 7.46 -6.80
N ILE A 91 -13.23 7.23 -7.62
CA ILE A 91 -12.59 8.26 -8.45
C ILE A 91 -13.41 8.48 -9.73
N SER A 92 -14.10 9.60 -9.83
CA SER A 92 -14.95 9.94 -10.98
C SER A 92 -14.18 10.15 -12.29
N GLU A 93 -12.91 10.54 -12.24
CA GLU A 93 -12.08 10.80 -13.43
C GLU A 93 -11.62 9.53 -14.16
N VAL A 94 -11.69 8.38 -13.48
CA VAL A 94 -11.27 7.07 -14.00
C VAL A 94 -12.48 6.15 -14.26
N ASN A 95 -13.70 6.53 -13.88
CA ASN A 95 -14.93 5.76 -14.12
C ASN A 95 -15.50 5.94 -15.53
#